data_AF-A0A967LP54-F1
#
_entry.id   AF-A0A967LP54-F1
#
_cell.length_a   1.000
_cell.length_b   1.000
_cell.length_c   1.000
_cell.angle_alpha   90.00
_cell.angle_beta   90.00
_cell.angle_gamma   90.00
#
_symmetry.space_group_name_H-M   'P 1'
#
loop_
_entity.id
_entity.type
_entity.pdbx_description
1 polymer ?
#
loop_
_entity_poly.entity_id
_entity_poly.type
_entity_poly.pdbx_seq_one_letter_code
_entity_poly.pdbx_strand_id
1 'polypeptide(L)'
;GCPALVACSTRSTSPTEWSDEIYTADAVLNVRHIARRAPLLGRHVTIVRIPDGVHDLALSGPKAREVYFDEVRRWCRAYAAPAA
;
A
#
# COMPACT_ATOMS: atom_id res chain seq x y z
N GLY A 1 4.52 -15.76 -14.77
CA GLY A 1 4.29 -14.63 -13.83
C GLY A 1 3.46 -15.13 -12.66
N CYS A 2 3.48 -14.43 -11.53
CA CYS A 2 2.66 -14.72 -10.36
C CYS A 2 1.66 -13.59 -10.09
N PRO A 3 0.57 -13.82 -9.33
CA PRO A 3 -0.24 -12.75 -8.78
C PRO A 3 0.61 -11.81 -7.91
N ALA A 4 0.37 -10.51 -8.00
CA ALA A 4 1.03 -9.51 -7.16
C ALA A 4 0.01 -8.62 -6.42
N LEU A 5 0.31 -8.33 -5.15
CA LEU A 5 -0.36 -7.29 -4.36
C LEU A 5 0.52 -6.04 -4.31
N VAL A 6 -0.02 -4.89 -4.69
CA VAL A 6 0.61 -3.59 -4.50
C VAL A 6 -0.25 -2.77 -3.54
N ALA A 7 0.27 -2.52 -2.35
CA ALA A 7 -0.36 -1.63 -1.37
C ALA A 7 0.44 -0.32 -1.27
N CYS A 8 -0.25 0.82 -1.25
CA CYS A 8 0.37 2.12 -1.03
C CYS A 8 -0.58 3.08 -0.31
N SER A 9 -0.07 4.21 0.17
CA SER A 9 -0.92 5.28 0.70
C SER A 9 -1.84 5.88 -0.37
N THR A 10 -2.95 6.48 0.06
CA THR A 10 -3.81 7.29 -0.82
C THR A 10 -3.17 8.63 -1.21
N ARG A 11 -2.20 9.11 -0.43
CA ARG A 11 -1.60 10.43 -0.60
C ARG A 11 -0.08 10.37 -0.45
N SER A 12 0.60 11.24 -1.20
CA SER A 12 2.00 11.57 -0.95
C SER A 12 2.07 12.98 -0.37
N THR A 13 3.07 13.23 0.46
CA THR A 13 3.45 14.57 0.92
C THR A 13 4.93 14.80 0.64
N SER A 14 5.36 16.06 0.60
CA SER A 14 6.77 16.43 0.43
C SER A 14 7.01 17.76 1.15
N PRO A 15 6.91 17.76 2.49
CA PRO A 15 7.06 18.98 3.25
C PRO A 15 8.53 19.42 3.26
N THR A 16 8.79 20.71 3.12
CA THR A 16 10.14 21.30 3.17
C THR A 16 10.59 21.64 4.60
N GLU A 17 9.66 21.60 5.55
CA GLU A 17 9.86 21.76 6.98
C GLU A 17 9.11 20.64 7.72
N TRP A 18 9.28 20.52 9.04
CA TRP A 18 8.53 19.53 9.80
C TRP A 18 7.01 19.76 9.68
N SER A 19 6.27 18.68 9.40
CA SER A 19 4.82 18.69 9.28
C SER A 19 4.24 17.36 9.75
N ASP A 20 3.13 17.41 10.50
CA ASP A 20 2.45 16.20 10.98
C ASP A 20 1.85 15.35 9.85
N GLU A 21 1.79 15.88 8.63
CA GLU A 21 1.39 15.10 7.44
C GLU A 21 2.27 13.86 7.22
N ILE A 22 3.53 13.87 7.67
CA ILE A 22 4.43 12.71 7.55
C ILE A 22 3.92 11.47 8.31
N TYR A 23 3.00 11.65 9.27
CA TYR A 23 2.37 10.57 10.01
C TYR A 23 1.14 9.97 9.32
N THR A 24 0.68 10.56 8.22
CA THR A 24 -0.55 10.16 7.52
C THR A 24 -0.43 10.13 5.99
N ALA A 25 0.77 10.33 5.44
CA ALA A 25 1.01 10.28 4.00
C ALA A 25 2.40 9.71 3.68
N ASP A 26 2.58 9.22 2.45
CA ASP A 26 3.88 8.76 1.98
C ASP A 26 4.78 9.98 1.67
N ALA A 27 5.79 10.21 2.51
CA ALA A 27 6.76 11.28 2.35
C ALA A 27 7.96 10.91 1.45
N VAL A 28 8.03 9.67 0.96
CA VAL A 28 9.19 9.12 0.23
C VAL A 28 8.84 8.84 -1.23
N LEU A 29 7.72 8.16 -1.49
CA LEU A 29 7.31 7.73 -2.82
C LEU A 29 6.05 8.44 -3.31
N ASN A 30 5.98 8.65 -4.62
CA ASN A 30 4.79 9.16 -5.29
C ASN A 30 3.74 8.06 -5.50
N VAL A 31 2.67 8.08 -4.71
CA VAL A 31 1.62 7.05 -4.73
C VAL A 31 0.82 7.01 -6.03
N ARG A 32 0.74 8.14 -6.76
CA ARG A 32 0.11 8.18 -8.09
C ARG A 32 0.97 7.45 -9.11
N HIS A 33 2.30 7.56 -9.02
CA HIS A 33 3.22 6.76 -9.84
C HIS A 33 3.09 5.28 -9.54
N ILE A 34 3.02 4.90 -8.26
CA ILE A 34 2.80 3.50 -7.85
C ILE A 34 1.51 2.98 -8.47
N ALA A 35 0.37 3.64 -8.24
CA ALA A 35 -0.93 3.20 -8.75
C ALA A 35 -0.98 3.13 -10.28
N ARG A 36 -0.38 4.10 -10.99
CA ARG A 36 -0.34 4.13 -12.45
C ARG A 36 0.53 3.02 -13.04
N ARG A 37 1.63 2.67 -12.37
CA ARG A 37 2.63 1.70 -12.87
C ARG A 37 2.36 0.27 -12.40
N ALA A 38 1.63 0.08 -11.31
CA ALA A 38 1.33 -1.25 -10.76
C ALA A 38 0.74 -2.23 -11.80
N PRO A 39 -0.19 -1.86 -12.70
CA PRO A 39 -0.70 -2.78 -13.74
C PRO A 39 0.37 -3.30 -14.71
N LEU A 40 1.53 -2.63 -14.80
CA LEU A 40 2.62 -3.05 -15.67
C LEU A 40 3.46 -4.20 -15.08
N LEU A 41 3.24 -4.57 -13.81
CA LEU A 41 3.98 -5.66 -13.14
C LEU A 41 3.60 -7.06 -13.63
N GLY A 42 2.42 -7.22 -14.24
CA GLY A 42 1.99 -8.51 -14.77
C GLY A 42 0.50 -8.58 -15.09
N ARG A 43 0.06 -9.77 -15.49
CA ARG A 43 -1.35 -10.02 -15.89
C ARG A 43 -2.33 -10.08 -14.73
N HIS A 44 -1.85 -10.22 -13.50
CA HIS A 44 -2.68 -10.31 -12.30
C HIS A 44 -2.08 -9.45 -11.20
N VAL A 45 -2.63 -8.24 -11.05
CA VAL A 45 -2.20 -7.27 -10.04
C VAL A 45 -3.42 -6.80 -9.26
N THR A 46 -3.36 -6.89 -7.93
CA THR A 46 -4.31 -6.24 -7.02
C THR A 46 -3.67 -4.97 -6.47
N ILE A 47 -4.38 -3.84 -6.55
CA ILE A 47 -3.91 -2.55 -6.02
C ILE A 47 -4.80 -2.16 -4.85
N VAL A 48 -4.18 -1.87 -3.70
CA VAL A 48 -4.85 -1.39 -2.50
C VAL A 48 -4.28 -0.01 -2.14
N ARG A 49 -5.16 0.97 -1.96
CA ARG A 49 -4.76 2.33 -1.57
C ARG A 49 -5.31 2.63 -0.18
N ILE A 50 -4.42 2.86 0.78
CA ILE A 50 -4.75 2.92 2.20
C ILE A 50 -4.82 4.39 2.66
N PRO A 51 -5.98 4.86 3.15
CA PRO A 51 -6.09 6.16 3.81
C PRO A 51 -5.14 6.25 5.01
N ASP A 52 -4.55 7.43 5.20
CA ASP A 52 -3.65 7.73 6.32
C ASP A 52 -2.42 6.80 6.45
N GLY A 53 -2.09 6.06 5.38
CA GLY A 53 -0.90 5.22 5.33
C GLY A 53 0.36 6.07 5.18
N VAL A 54 1.40 5.74 5.95
CA VAL A 54 2.75 6.29 5.73
C VAL A 54 3.50 5.45 4.69
N HIS A 55 4.75 5.83 4.40
CA HIS A 55 5.61 5.11 3.46
C HIS A 55 5.68 3.60 3.77
N ASP A 56 6.01 3.25 5.01
CA ASP A 56 5.92 1.88 5.49
C ASP A 56 4.54 1.61 6.11
N LEU A 57 3.67 0.95 5.36
CA LEU A 57 2.28 0.70 5.74
C LEU A 57 2.17 -0.15 7.01
N ALA A 58 3.13 -1.05 7.27
CA ALA A 58 3.17 -1.86 8.49
C ALA A 58 3.46 -1.01 9.74
N LEU A 59 4.07 0.16 9.56
CA LEU A 59 4.40 1.12 10.63
C LEU A 59 3.44 2.32 10.68
N SER A 60 2.36 2.29 9.91
CA SER A 60 1.34 3.35 9.94
C SER A 60 0.59 3.41 11.27
N GLY A 61 -0.18 4.49 11.45
CA GLY A 61 -1.11 4.63 12.57
C GLY A 61 -2.09 3.44 12.67
N PRO A 62 -2.67 3.17 13.86
CA PRO A 62 -3.37 1.91 14.14
C PRO A 62 -4.43 1.51 13.10
N LYS A 63 -5.26 2.47 12.66
CA LYS A 63 -6.32 2.23 11.67
C LYS A 63 -5.77 1.84 10.30
N ALA A 64 -4.81 2.58 9.77
CA ALA A 64 -4.19 2.30 8.47
C ALA A 64 -3.42 0.96 8.48
N ARG A 65 -2.73 0.68 9.59
CA ARG A 65 -2.01 -0.59 9.79
C ARG A 65 -2.95 -1.79 9.84
N GLU A 66 -4.08 -1.68 10.52
CA GLU A 66 -5.10 -2.72 10.56
C GLU A 66 -5.63 -3.03 9.16
N VAL A 67 -6.02 -1.99 8.41
CA VAL A 67 -6.44 -2.12 7.00
C VAL A 67 -5.37 -2.80 6.15
N TYR A 68 -4.10 -2.40 6.29
CA TYR A 68 -3.00 -3.01 5.54
C TYR A 68 -2.91 -4.52 5.80
N PHE A 69 -2.88 -4.93 7.06
CA PHE A 69 -2.78 -6.36 7.39
C PHE A 69 -4.03 -7.15 7.00
N ASP A 70 -5.21 -6.56 7.06
CA ASP A 70 -6.44 -7.23 6.63
C ASP A 70 -6.47 -7.47 5.12
N GLU A 71 -5.99 -6.51 4.33
CA GLU A 71 -5.85 -6.66 2.88
C GLU A 71 -4.80 -7.70 2.52
N VAL A 72 -3.64 -7.69 3.19
CA VAL A 72 -2.60 -8.72 3.01
C VAL A 72 -3.16 -10.11 3.33
N ARG A 73 -3.81 -10.29 4.48
CA ARG A 73 -4.41 -11.58 4.85
C ARG A 73 -5.48 -12.03 3.87
N ARG A 74 -6.36 -11.12 3.43
CA ARG A 74 -7.41 -11.42 2.44
C ARG A 74 -6.79 -11.88 1.12
N TRP A 75 -5.78 -11.16 0.64
CA TRP A 75 -5.10 -11.49 -0.60
C TRP A 75 -4.36 -12.83 -0.51
N CYS A 76 -3.64 -13.08 0.59
CA CYS A 76 -2.96 -14.36 0.81
C CYS A 76 -3.94 -15.54 0.84
N ARG A 77 -5.11 -15.40 1.49
CA ARG A 77 -6.14 -16.45 1.47
C ARG A 77 -6.67 -16.74 0.05
N ALA A 78 -6.70 -15.73 -0.82
CA ALA A 78 -7.20 -15.89 -2.19
C ALA A 78 -6.14 -16.46 -3.15
N TYR A 79 -4.86 -16.11 -2.98
CA TYR A 79 -3.82 -16.37 -4.00
C TYR A 79 -2.58 -17.11 -3.51
N ALA A 80 -2.40 -17.26 -2.19
CA ALA A 80 -1.23 -17.90 -1.58
C ALA A 80 -1.58 -19.05 -0.64
N ALA A 81 -2.87 -19.42 -0.52
CA ALA A 81 -3.26 -20.62 0.19
C ALA A 81 -2.66 -21.86 -0.50
N PRO A 82 -2.19 -22.88 0.25
CA PRO A 82 -1.76 -24.14 -0.34
C PRO A 82 -2.87 -24.71 -1.21
N ALA A 83 -2.51 -25.28 -2.37
CA ALA A 83 -3.45 -26.11 -3.10
C ALA A 83 -3.87 -27.28 -2.20
N ALA A 84 -5.17 -27.56 -2.14
CA ALA A 84 -5.72 -28.72 -1.46
C ALA A 84 -5.24 -30.02 -2.10
#